data_AF-A0A929U9M4-F1
#
_entry.id   AF-A0A929U9M4-F1
#
_cell.length_a   1.000
_cell.length_b   1.000
_cell.length_c   1.000
_cell.angle_alpha   90.00
_cell.angle_beta   90.00
_cell.angle_gamma   90.00
#
_symmetry.space_group_name_H-M   'P 1'
#
loop_
_entity.id
_entity.type
_entity.pdbx_description
1 polymer ?
#
loop_
_entity_poly.entity_id
_entity_poly.type
_entity_poly.pdbx_seq_one_letter_code
_entity_poly.pdbx_strand_id
1 'polypeptide(L)' 'MGRKWRDSLIIGFAMFAVFFGAGNLVFPPVIGIAAGEKWGIAILGLTLSGIILPIATILATDNMGGTFEG' A
#
# COMPACT_ATOMS: atom_id res chain seq x y z
N MET A 1 -22.57 -15.66 13.67
CA MET A 1 -21.10 -15.53 13.57
C MET A 1 -20.60 -15.29 12.12
N GLY A 2 -21.37 -14.64 11.22
CA GLY A 2 -21.15 -14.74 9.76
C GLY A 2 -20.84 -13.46 8.95
N ARG A 3 -20.69 -12.28 9.59
CA ARG A 3 -20.34 -11.02 8.89
C ARG A 3 -18.88 -10.59 9.13
N LYS A 4 -18.48 -10.43 10.40
CA LYS A 4 -17.12 -10.00 10.78
C LYS A 4 -15.99 -10.81 10.12
N TRP A 5 -16.13 -12.13 10.00
CA TRP A 5 -15.09 -12.98 9.37
C TRP A 5 -15.00 -12.77 7.85
N ARG A 6 -16.14 -12.57 7.19
CA ARG A 6 -16.19 -12.18 5.77
C ARG A 6 -15.58 -10.79 5.57
N ASP A 7 -15.89 -9.85 6.45
CA ASP A 7 -15.36 -8.49 6.37
C ASP A 7 -13.84 -8.50 6.57
N SER A 8 -13.31 -9.25 7.55
CA SER A 8 -11.87 -9.44 7.74
C SER A 8 -11.20 -10.13 6.54
N LEU A 9 -11.87 -11.11 5.91
CA LEU A 9 -11.35 -11.74 4.69
C LEU A 9 -11.29 -10.76 3.53
N ILE A 10 -12.33 -9.94 3.33
CA ILE A 10 -12.39 -8.94 2.27
C ILE A 10 -11.34 -7.85 2.49
N ILE A 11 -11.25 -7.30 3.71
CA ILE A 11 -10.26 -6.29 4.06
C ILE A 11 -8.84 -6.87 3.95
N GLY A 12 -8.63 -8.09 4.42
CA GLY A 12 -7.36 -8.80 4.30
C GLY A 12 -6.94 -9.01 2.84
N PHE A 13 -7.86 -9.45 1.98
CA PHE A 13 -7.60 -9.58 0.54
C PHE A 13 -7.41 -8.24 -0.17
N ALA A 14 -8.13 -7.19 0.24
CA ALA A 14 -7.96 -5.85 -0.32
C ALA A 14 -6.57 -5.28 0.05
N MET A 15 -6.16 -5.41 1.31
CA MET A 15 -4.81 -5.03 1.75
C MET A 15 -3.75 -5.87 1.05
N PHE A 16 -3.97 -7.19 0.94
CA PHE A 16 -3.11 -8.07 0.16
C PHE A 16 -3.02 -7.61 -1.29
N ALA A 17 -4.12 -7.28 -1.96
CA ALA A 17 -4.12 -6.80 -3.35
C ALA A 17 -3.50 -5.40 -3.51
N VAL A 18 -3.49 -4.54 -2.48
CA VAL A 18 -2.77 -3.26 -2.51
C VAL A 18 -1.25 -3.50 -2.41
N PHE A 19 -0.81 -4.43 -1.56
CA PHE A 19 0.62 -4.72 -1.35
C PHE A 19 1.22 -5.78 -2.28
N PHE A 20 0.41 -6.68 -2.84
CA PHE A 20 0.76 -7.74 -3.80
C PHE A 20 0.10 -7.52 -5.18
N GLY A 21 -0.61 -6.42 -5.39
CA GLY A 21 -1.20 -6.10 -6.69
C GLY A 21 -0.14 -5.89 -7.76
N ALA A 22 -0.57 -5.93 -9.03
CA ALA A 22 0.31 -5.81 -10.20
C ALA A 22 1.31 -4.65 -10.10
N GLY A 23 0.94 -3.52 -9.49
CA GLY A 23 1.86 -2.42 -9.23
C GLY A 23 2.99 -2.78 -8.28
N ASN A 24 2.69 -3.24 -7.06
CA ASN A 24 3.69 -3.42 -6.02
C ASN A 24 4.57 -4.68 -6.19
N LEU A 25 4.21 -5.59 -7.13
CA LEU A 25 5.05 -6.73 -7.55
C LEU A 25 5.84 -6.48 -8.83
N VAL A 26 5.35 -5.66 -9.77
CA VAL A 26 6.06 -5.37 -11.04
C VAL A 26 7.01 -4.19 -10.89
N PHE A 27 6.64 -3.17 -10.12
CA PHE A 27 7.46 -1.97 -9.98
C PHE A 27 8.81 -2.20 -9.28
N PRO A 28 8.91 -2.98 -8.18
CA PRO A 28 10.21 -3.15 -7.51
C PRO A 28 11.28 -3.83 -8.40
N PRO A 29 10.99 -4.92 -9.14
CA PRO A 29 11.94 -5.50 -10.08
C PRO A 29 12.29 -4.56 -11.24
N VAL A 30 11.30 -3.89 -11.83
CA VAL A 30 11.52 -2.99 -12.97
C VAL A 30 12.37 -1.78 -12.57
N ILE A 31 12.06 -1.17 -11.43
CA ILE A 31 12.81 -0.04 -10.89
C ILE A 31 14.20 -0.49 -10.42
N GLY A 32 14.31 -1.67 -9.81
CA GLY A 32 15.59 -2.25 -9.40
C GLY A 32 16.53 -2.50 -10.59
N ILE A 33 16.02 -3.05 -11.69
CA ILE A 33 16.79 -3.25 -12.93
C ILE A 33 17.15 -1.89 -13.56
N ALA A 34 16.21 -0.94 -13.62
CA ALA A 34 16.45 0.40 -14.18
C ALA A 34 17.44 1.24 -13.35
N ALA A 35 17.49 1.02 -12.03
CA ALA A 35 18.38 1.74 -11.11
C ALA A 35 19.81 1.17 -11.10
N GLY A 36 20.02 -0.06 -11.59
CA GLY A 36 21.33 -0.71 -11.64
C GLY A 36 22.00 -0.76 -10.27
N GLU A 37 23.20 -0.18 -10.16
CA GLU A 37 23.96 -0.13 -8.90
C GLU A 37 23.24 0.65 -7.78
N LYS A 38 22.33 1.56 -8.13
CA LYS A 38 21.59 2.40 -7.17
C LYS A 38 20.26 1.80 -6.71
N TRP A 39 20.05 0.50 -6.93
CA TRP A 39 18.82 -0.20 -6.56
C TRP A 39 18.38 0.05 -5.11
N GLY A 40 19.33 0.14 -4.16
CA GLY A 40 19.03 0.41 -2.75
C GLY A 40 18.37 1.77 -2.51
N ILE A 41 18.82 2.82 -3.20
CA ILE A 41 18.19 4.16 -3.15
C ILE A 41 16.82 4.13 -3.82
N ALA A 42 16.69 3.37 -4.91
CA ALA A 42 15.45 3.26 -5.65
C ALA A 42 14.35 2.54 -4.85
N ILE A 43 14.70 1.49 -4.11
CA ILE A 43 13.78 0.82 -3.16
C ILE A 43 13.41 1.76 -2.01
N LEU A 44 14.35 2.55 -1.49
CA LEU A 44 14.06 3.56 -0.48
C LEU A 44 13.03 4.57 -1.00
N GLY A 45 13.23 5.14 -2.19
CA GLY A 45 12.28 6.07 -2.81
C GLY A 45 10.91 5.43 -3.07
N LEU A 46 10.88 4.17 -3.50
CA LEU A 46 9.65 3.41 -3.69
C LEU A 46 8.93 3.15 -2.35
N THR A 47 9.66 2.88 -1.28
CA THR A 47 9.10 2.66 0.05
C THR A 47 8.52 3.95 0.63
N LEU A 48 9.27 5.05 0.51
CA LEU A 48 8.83 6.38 0.96
C LEU A 48 7.57 6.83 0.20
N SER A 49 7.51 6.63 -1.11
CA SER A 49 6.34 7.04 -1.91
C SER A 49 5.17 6.04 -1.82
N GLY A 50 5.44 4.75 -1.97
CA GLY A 50 4.44 3.68 -2.05
C GLY A 50 3.85 3.25 -0.72
N ILE A 51 4.49 3.54 0.42
CA ILE A 51 4.00 3.15 1.75
C ILE A 51 3.74 4.37 2.63
N ILE A 52 4.68 5.32 2.72
CA ILE A 52 4.51 6.45 3.64
C ILE A 52 3.41 7.40 3.18
N LEU A 53 3.28 7.69 1.88
CA LEU A 53 2.21 8.57 1.39
C LEU A 53 0.81 8.00 1.62
N PRO A 54 0.51 6.71 1.33
CA PRO A 54 -0.78 6.11 1.68
C PRO A 54 -1.06 6.13 3.18
N ILE A 55 -0.07 5.83 4.02
CA ILE A 55 -0.23 5.88 5.48
C ILE A 55 -0.52 7.31 5.93
N ALA A 56 0.23 8.29 5.44
CA ALA A 56 0.01 9.70 5.74
C ALA A 56 -1.39 10.15 5.29
N THR A 57 -1.89 9.65 4.16
CA THR A 57 -3.24 9.91 3.65
C THR A 57 -4.31 9.36 4.58
N ILE A 58 -4.14 8.13 5.09
CA ILE A 58 -5.06 7.53 6.07
C ILE A 58 -5.08 8.35 7.35
N LEU A 59 -3.91 8.69 7.90
CA LEU A 59 -3.80 9.48 9.13
C LEU A 59 -4.38 10.89 8.96
N ALA A 60 -4.17 11.52 7.80
CA ALA A 60 -4.75 12.82 7.50
C ALA A 60 -6.29 12.74 7.41
N THR A 61 -6.82 11.68 6.79
CA THR A 61 -8.27 11.46 6.66
C THR A 61 -8.92 11.22 8.02
N ASP A 62 -8.27 10.45 8.89
CA ASP A 62 -8.70 10.20 10.27
C ASP A 62 -8.73 11.50 11.09
N ASN A 63 -7.65 12.29 11.02
CA ASN A 63 -7.53 13.58 11.73
C ASN A 63 -8.52 14.65 11.24
N MET A 64 -9.01 14.56 10.00
CA MET A 64 -10.02 15.50 9.47
C MET A 64 -11.45 15.12 9.88
N GLY A 65 -11.62 14.14 10.77
CA GLY A 65 -12.94 13.69 11.22
C GLY A 65 -13.69 12.97 10.10
N GLY A 66 -12.97 12.26 9.23
CA GLY A 66 -13.50 11.44 8.14
C GLY A 66 -14.49 10.42 8.68
N THR A 67 -15.74 10.85 8.84
CA THR A 67 -16.86 9.97 9.13
C THR A 67 -17.07 9.21 7.84
N PHE A 68 -16.85 7.89 7.87
CA PHE A 68 -17.33 7.01 6.82
C PHE A 68 -18.87 7.01 6.90
N GLU A 69 -19.51 8.06 6.38
CA GLU A 69 -20.94 8.07 6.08
C GLU A 69 -21.15 7.05 4.96
N GLY A 70 -21.58 5.85 5.36
CA GLY A 70 -21.96 4.75 4.48
C GLY A 70 -23.40 4.85 4.00
#